data_AF-A0A1S1JAI3-F1
#
_entry.id   AF-A0A1S1JAI3-F1
#
_cell.length_a   1.000
_cell.length_b   1.000
_cell.length_c   1.000
_cell.angle_alpha   90.00
_cell.angle_beta   90.00
_cell.angle_gamma   90.00
#
_symmetry.space_group_name_H-M   'P 1'
#
loop_
_entity.id
_entity.type
_entity.pdbx_description
1 polymer ?
#
loop_
_entity_poly.entity_id
_entity_poly.type
_entity_poly.pdbx_seq_one_letter_code
_entity_poly.pdbx_strand_id
1 'polypeptide(L)'
;MKQFYILFLVLATHLTFGQLNSKPYDYFVQFNGDQLSKKVSVDQIVNHPLISKYKEGKASLDLKKYAALFKLDQKITVHGNFTDSIPYYQVTLPIKNKEAVKQFLIEEHTKNKNTDSVEVPVIQDYGKYAVFTPKNQKTSFVWNDNYLVLVELTKKYKPKSYDWEDRTQDSIAIDEPYQETSTETTEEPAQSAEEAAASAAKETEEAVAVSNAAYEKAEADFNLLQKEQQSLFIKSLFENGFTAPVSEKINGAADISSWLNYSSAMTSLNSAYGLLSKFTSYNKFLPMQNNAANMVKGINLDFYFENDNARIEEVIEYAEPMAQIVGKMTDRKINKNIFNYFPDENPLGYMSYHINTKAALEKFPTLVADLFQSQYLVKEDLTVITDLISTIVDEEATATLFDGDLSMFLYHVNEVEVTKKVYGYDENYEEKITEEKVKKNIPLFSMVFTSTHPTFGDKLIQLGLRKKFLEQKGDFYEIFGTEDYGTIFIKKDKDVVLIANTLDYFNDGKGLFVKEAKKELKKNYISGKLNFTRASFSYENSGKAKGKDSEKLKRLSEQFSDIAVQSPKKLIDNKLKFELRLNASKSDKNVILQTLDLAEELSK
;
A
#
# COMPACT_ATOMS: atom_id res chain seq x y z
N MET A 1 -19.49 55.25 -6.54
CA MET A 1 -20.24 53.97 -6.48
C MET A 1 -19.45 52.77 -7.02
N LYS A 2 -18.91 52.76 -8.24
CA LYS A 2 -18.11 51.63 -8.76
C LYS A 2 -16.92 51.21 -7.87
N GLN A 3 -16.18 52.17 -7.33
CA GLN A 3 -15.06 51.89 -6.41
C GLN A 3 -15.53 51.30 -5.07
N PHE A 4 -16.72 51.67 -4.59
CA PHE A 4 -17.31 51.10 -3.38
C PHE A 4 -17.73 49.65 -3.60
N TYR A 5 -18.30 49.32 -4.78
CA TYR A 5 -18.61 47.94 -5.14
C TYR A 5 -17.36 47.07 -5.29
N ILE A 6 -16.27 47.59 -5.89
CA ILE A 6 -15.01 46.86 -6.01
C ILE A 6 -14.38 46.62 -4.63
N LEU A 7 -14.35 47.64 -3.77
CA LEU A 7 -13.86 47.49 -2.39
C LEU A 7 -14.74 46.54 -1.57
N PHE A 8 -16.07 46.57 -1.74
CA PHE A 8 -16.98 45.64 -1.08
C PHE A 8 -16.81 44.22 -1.60
N LEU A 9 -16.51 44.02 -2.89
CA LEU A 9 -16.25 42.72 -3.49
C LEU A 9 -14.90 42.15 -3.04
N VAL A 10 -13.86 42.99 -2.93
CA VAL A 10 -12.54 42.61 -2.37
C VAL A 10 -12.63 42.32 -0.86
N LEU A 11 -13.42 43.10 -0.13
CA LEU A 11 -13.68 42.87 1.29
C LEU A 11 -14.52 41.61 1.50
N ALA A 12 -15.53 41.37 0.66
CA ALA A 12 -16.34 40.16 0.68
C ALA A 12 -15.51 38.92 0.31
N THR A 13 -14.59 39.01 -0.67
CA THR A 13 -13.66 37.91 -0.94
C THR A 13 -12.76 37.68 0.27
N HIS A 14 -12.15 38.72 0.86
CA HIS A 14 -11.31 38.55 2.06
C HIS A 14 -12.06 37.99 3.28
N LEU A 15 -13.34 38.31 3.45
CA LEU A 15 -14.17 37.75 4.52
C LEU A 15 -14.57 36.28 4.25
N THR A 16 -14.75 35.88 2.98
CA THR A 16 -15.00 34.47 2.61
C THR A 16 -13.75 33.59 2.62
N PHE A 17 -12.55 34.18 2.45
CA PHE A 17 -11.27 33.45 2.45
C PHE A 17 -10.59 33.38 3.83
N GLY A 18 -11.12 34.05 4.85
CA GLY A 18 -10.52 34.11 6.20
C GLY A 18 -10.48 32.78 6.98
N GLN A 19 -11.09 31.71 6.45
CA GLN A 19 -11.07 30.36 7.04
C GLN A 19 -10.47 29.28 6.15
N LEU A 20 -10.06 29.61 4.92
CA LEU A 20 -9.30 28.66 4.11
C LEU A 20 -7.91 28.58 4.71
N ASN A 21 -7.66 27.51 5.46
CA ASN A 21 -6.34 27.15 5.94
C ASN A 21 -5.43 27.10 4.71
N SER A 22 -4.60 28.12 4.51
CA SER A 22 -3.76 28.27 3.32
C SER A 22 -2.63 27.25 3.27
N LYS A 23 -2.50 26.43 4.32
CA LYS A 23 -1.54 25.33 4.39
C LYS A 23 -2.17 24.08 3.76
N PRO A 24 -1.50 23.45 2.79
CA PRO A 24 -1.96 22.19 2.24
C PRO A 24 -2.00 21.12 3.33
N TYR A 25 -3.03 20.27 3.29
CA TYR A 25 -3.11 19.08 4.14
C TYR A 25 -2.08 18.04 3.69
N ASP A 26 -1.45 17.35 4.65
CA ASP A 26 -0.57 16.22 4.31
C ASP A 26 -1.39 14.98 3.95
N TYR A 27 -2.61 14.86 4.45
CA TYR A 27 -3.55 13.86 3.99
C TYR A 27 -4.98 14.35 4.17
N PHE A 28 -5.85 13.85 3.31
CA PHE A 28 -7.27 14.15 3.34
C PHE A 28 -8.05 12.92 2.84
N VAL A 29 -9.10 12.54 3.54
CA VAL A 29 -10.05 11.49 3.15
C VAL A 29 -11.43 12.10 3.25
N GLN A 30 -12.22 11.93 2.20
CA GLN A 30 -13.60 12.40 2.13
C GLN A 30 -14.50 11.24 1.75
N PHE A 31 -15.47 10.94 2.61
CA PHE A 31 -16.60 10.09 2.29
C PHE A 31 -17.69 10.98 1.73
N ASN A 32 -17.97 10.86 0.44
CA ASN A 32 -18.98 11.63 -0.27
C ASN A 32 -20.34 10.97 -0.08
N GLY A 33 -20.90 11.04 1.13
CA GLY A 33 -22.20 10.47 1.46
C GLY A 33 -23.32 10.99 0.55
N ASP A 34 -23.18 12.21 0.03
CA ASP A 34 -24.11 12.84 -0.92
C ASP A 34 -24.05 12.22 -2.32
N GLN A 35 -22.93 11.61 -2.70
CA GLN A 35 -22.81 10.81 -3.92
C GLN A 35 -23.26 9.38 -3.69
N LEU A 36 -22.79 8.75 -2.62
CA LEU A 36 -23.07 7.35 -2.33
C LEU A 36 -24.56 7.09 -2.08
N SER A 37 -25.23 7.99 -1.35
CA SER A 37 -26.67 7.88 -1.03
C SER A 37 -27.59 7.93 -2.25
N LYS A 38 -27.10 8.41 -3.40
CA LYS A 38 -27.83 8.35 -4.68
C LYS A 38 -27.85 6.94 -5.28
N LYS A 39 -26.90 6.10 -4.88
CA LYS A 39 -26.66 4.75 -5.43
C LYS A 39 -27.17 3.65 -4.51
N VAL A 40 -27.08 3.86 -3.20
CA VAL A 40 -27.50 2.89 -2.17
C VAL A 40 -28.02 3.60 -0.93
N SER A 41 -29.11 3.10 -0.36
CA SER A 41 -29.65 3.65 0.88
C SER A 41 -28.79 3.24 2.08
N VAL A 42 -28.47 4.22 2.93
CA VAL A 42 -27.79 4.01 4.22
C VAL A 42 -28.55 3.00 5.08
N ASP A 43 -29.89 3.05 5.08
CA ASP A 43 -30.72 2.14 5.87
C ASP A 43 -30.59 0.69 5.40
N GLN A 44 -30.42 0.45 4.09
CA GLN A 44 -30.20 -0.90 3.56
C GLN A 44 -28.87 -1.47 4.02
N ILE A 45 -27.82 -0.65 4.10
CA ILE A 45 -26.50 -1.07 4.58
C ILE A 45 -26.54 -1.36 6.08
N VAL A 46 -27.05 -0.41 6.87
CA VAL A 46 -27.05 -0.50 8.35
C VAL A 46 -27.95 -1.62 8.86
N ASN A 47 -29.04 -1.92 8.15
CA ASN A 47 -29.95 -3.03 8.49
C ASN A 47 -29.58 -4.35 7.79
N HIS A 48 -28.46 -4.43 7.08
CA HIS A 48 -28.02 -5.67 6.46
C HIS A 48 -27.85 -6.77 7.52
N PRO A 49 -28.27 -8.02 7.28
CA PRO A 49 -28.22 -9.06 8.31
C PRO A 49 -26.80 -9.35 8.80
N LEU A 50 -25.79 -9.35 7.92
CA LEU A 50 -24.37 -9.40 8.31
C LEU A 50 -24.01 -8.34 9.35
N ILE A 51 -24.33 -7.07 9.09
CA ILE A 51 -24.03 -5.94 9.98
C ILE A 51 -24.75 -6.11 11.32
N SER A 52 -26.00 -6.56 11.28
CA SER A 52 -26.81 -6.77 12.49
C SER A 52 -26.22 -7.87 13.39
N LYS A 53 -25.60 -8.92 12.83
CA LYS A 53 -24.93 -9.99 13.61
C LYS A 53 -23.69 -9.50 14.37
N TYR A 54 -22.93 -8.55 13.81
CA TYR A 54 -21.74 -8.01 14.49
C TYR A 54 -22.05 -7.25 15.79
N LYS A 55 -23.31 -6.82 15.98
CA LYS A 55 -23.79 -6.23 17.23
C LYS A 55 -23.79 -7.20 18.41
N GLU A 56 -23.86 -8.51 18.15
CA GLU A 56 -23.98 -9.56 19.18
C GLU A 56 -22.62 -10.13 19.63
N GLY A 57 -21.54 -9.84 18.89
CA GLY A 57 -20.16 -10.26 19.21
C GLY A 57 -19.39 -9.23 20.03
N LYS A 58 -18.18 -9.59 20.51
CA LYS A 58 -17.26 -8.75 21.33
C LYS A 58 -16.86 -7.38 20.73
N ALA A 59 -17.41 -6.96 19.59
CA ALA A 59 -17.16 -5.66 18.97
C ALA A 59 -18.36 -4.72 19.20
N SER A 60 -18.15 -3.65 19.97
CA SER A 60 -19.14 -2.66 20.38
C SER A 60 -19.61 -1.70 19.27
N LEU A 61 -19.65 -2.12 18.00
CA LEU A 61 -19.95 -1.24 16.87
C LEU A 61 -21.43 -1.30 16.47
N ASP A 62 -22.28 -0.52 17.15
CA ASP A 62 -23.70 -0.38 16.77
C ASP A 62 -23.88 0.70 15.70
N LEU A 63 -23.82 0.32 14.42
CA LEU A 63 -24.00 1.24 13.29
C LEU A 63 -25.37 1.94 13.28
N LYS A 64 -26.42 1.36 13.88
CA LYS A 64 -27.74 2.01 13.99
C LYS A 64 -27.68 3.19 14.93
N LYS A 65 -26.95 3.04 16.05
CA LYS A 65 -26.71 4.12 17.01
C LYS A 65 -26.03 5.31 16.34
N TYR A 66 -25.00 5.05 15.52
CA TYR A 66 -24.30 6.11 14.78
C TYR A 66 -25.13 6.71 13.65
N ALA A 67 -25.89 5.91 12.90
CA ALA A 67 -26.80 6.39 11.86
C ALA A 67 -27.93 7.28 12.42
N ALA A 68 -28.33 7.09 13.68
CA ALA A 68 -29.28 7.97 14.36
C ALA A 68 -28.68 9.34 14.74
N LEU A 69 -27.35 9.42 14.93
CA LEU A 69 -26.64 10.63 15.34
C LEU A 69 -26.13 11.46 14.16
N PHE A 70 -25.64 10.79 13.11
CA PHE A 70 -24.91 11.43 12.02
C PHE A 70 -25.72 11.45 10.71
N LYS A 71 -25.48 12.48 9.89
CA LYS A 71 -26.00 12.55 8.52
C LYS A 71 -25.01 11.85 7.58
N LEU A 72 -25.12 10.53 7.50
CA LEU A 72 -24.23 9.67 6.69
C LEU A 72 -24.40 9.87 5.17
N ASP A 73 -25.47 10.56 4.76
CA ASP A 73 -25.76 11.05 3.42
C ASP A 73 -25.06 12.38 3.10
N GLN A 74 -24.24 12.91 4.02
CA GLN A 74 -23.45 14.12 3.82
C GLN A 74 -21.94 13.81 3.87
N LYS A 75 -21.12 14.80 3.49
CA LYS A 75 -19.67 14.66 3.45
C LYS A 75 -19.08 14.50 4.85
N ILE A 76 -18.34 13.41 5.05
CA ILE A 76 -17.51 13.19 6.24
C ILE A 76 -16.05 13.32 5.81
N THR A 77 -15.25 14.03 6.58
CA THR A 77 -13.84 14.25 6.24
C THR A 77 -12.91 13.82 7.37
N VAL A 78 -11.79 13.21 7.02
CA VAL A 78 -10.66 12.94 7.91
C VAL A 78 -9.44 13.59 7.30
N HIS A 79 -8.77 14.48 8.00
CA HIS A 79 -7.59 15.15 7.46
C HIS A 79 -6.61 15.51 8.56
N GLY A 80 -5.41 15.91 8.16
CA GLY A 80 -4.44 16.40 9.11
C GLY A 80 -3.17 16.88 8.44
N ASN A 81 -2.25 17.28 9.29
CA ASN A 81 -0.92 17.68 8.91
C ASN A 81 0.05 17.09 9.93
N PHE A 82 1.07 16.39 9.47
CA PHE A 82 2.10 15.80 10.33
C PHE A 82 3.47 16.47 10.12
N THR A 83 3.58 17.35 9.12
CA THR A 83 4.77 18.17 8.84
C THR A 83 4.70 19.59 9.44
N ASP A 84 3.52 20.03 9.88
CA ASP A 84 3.34 21.35 10.50
C ASP A 84 4.01 21.41 11.88
N SER A 85 4.26 22.63 12.35
CA SER A 85 4.82 22.91 13.68
C SER A 85 3.95 22.34 14.82
N ILE A 86 2.65 22.21 14.55
CA ILE A 86 1.63 21.62 15.41
C ILE A 86 0.96 20.48 14.61
N PRO A 87 1.51 19.26 14.65
CA PRO A 87 0.93 18.14 13.91
C PRO A 87 -0.39 17.70 14.55
N TYR A 88 -1.38 17.38 13.72
CA TYR A 88 -2.74 17.07 14.18
C TYR A 88 -3.46 16.10 13.24
N TYR A 89 -4.51 15.49 13.75
CA TYR A 89 -5.59 14.97 12.92
C TYR A 89 -6.95 15.54 13.34
N GLN A 90 -7.85 15.62 12.37
CA GLN A 90 -9.20 16.10 12.55
C GLN A 90 -10.18 15.20 11.78
N VAL A 91 -11.25 14.77 12.45
CA VAL A 91 -12.41 14.12 11.83
C VAL A 91 -13.59 15.07 11.92
N THR A 92 -14.33 15.30 10.83
CA THR A 92 -15.53 16.15 10.80
C THR A 92 -16.72 15.30 10.37
N LEU A 93 -17.72 15.21 11.25
CA LEU A 93 -18.93 14.41 11.10
C LEU A 93 -20.15 15.33 11.10
N PRO A 94 -20.95 15.37 10.03
CA PRO A 94 -22.23 16.06 10.04
C PRO A 94 -23.20 15.39 11.01
N ILE A 95 -23.82 16.17 11.90
CA ILE A 95 -24.73 15.67 12.93
C ILE A 95 -26.18 16.06 12.63
N LYS A 96 -27.11 15.27 13.18
CA LYS A 96 -28.55 15.53 13.12
C LYS A 96 -29.00 16.49 14.24
N ASN A 97 -28.43 16.35 15.44
CA ASN A 97 -28.85 17.09 16.62
C ASN A 97 -27.70 17.19 17.66
N LYS A 98 -27.36 18.40 18.10
CA LYS A 98 -26.28 18.64 19.07
C LYS A 98 -26.56 18.09 20.47
N GLU A 99 -27.81 18.08 20.91
CA GLU A 99 -28.19 17.55 22.22
C GLU A 99 -28.10 16.02 22.21
N ALA A 100 -28.47 15.37 21.10
CA ALA A 100 -28.29 13.93 20.95
C ALA A 100 -26.81 13.54 21.01
N VAL A 101 -25.91 14.33 20.39
CA VAL A 101 -24.45 14.14 20.50
C VAL A 101 -23.96 14.35 21.94
N LYS A 102 -24.45 15.39 22.62
CA LYS A 102 -24.13 15.65 24.03
C LYS A 102 -24.54 14.47 24.92
N GLN A 103 -25.77 14.00 24.81
CA GLN A 103 -26.26 12.84 25.57
C GLN A 103 -25.46 11.58 25.25
N PHE A 104 -25.18 11.34 23.96
CA PHE A 104 -24.35 10.23 23.53
C PHE A 104 -22.96 10.24 24.20
N LEU A 105 -22.27 11.38 24.19
CA LEU A 105 -20.94 11.50 24.81
C LEU A 105 -20.99 11.31 26.33
N ILE A 106 -22.04 11.84 26.99
CA ILE A 106 -22.27 11.62 28.42
C ILE A 106 -22.46 10.12 28.69
N GLU A 107 -23.36 9.46 27.96
CA GLU A 107 -23.65 8.04 28.13
C GLU A 107 -22.42 7.16 27.91
N GLU A 108 -21.64 7.40 26.86
CA GLU A 108 -20.46 6.58 26.52
C GLU A 108 -19.31 6.76 27.51
N HIS A 109 -19.17 7.95 28.10
CA HIS A 109 -18.01 8.28 28.95
C HIS A 109 -18.34 8.38 30.45
N THR A 110 -19.59 8.13 30.85
CA THR A 110 -19.94 7.99 32.26
C THR A 110 -19.34 6.70 32.81
N LYS A 111 -18.43 6.82 33.77
CA LYS A 111 -17.80 5.70 34.47
C LYS A 111 -18.54 5.39 35.76
N ASN A 112 -18.33 4.18 36.28
CA ASN A 112 -18.88 3.73 37.56
C ASN A 112 -20.41 3.81 37.65
N LYS A 113 -21.12 3.56 36.54
CA LYS A 113 -22.59 3.71 36.43
C LYS A 113 -23.41 2.98 37.52
N ASN A 114 -22.82 2.01 38.21
CA ASN A 114 -23.46 1.16 39.23
C ASN A 114 -22.80 1.28 40.62
N THR A 115 -22.11 2.38 40.92
CA THR A 115 -21.58 2.66 42.27
C THR A 115 -21.96 4.06 42.74
N ASP A 116 -21.79 4.35 44.03
CA ASP A 116 -22.10 5.66 44.63
C ASP A 116 -21.19 6.80 44.13
N SER A 117 -20.19 6.49 43.30
CA SER A 117 -19.19 7.42 42.74
C SER A 117 -19.26 7.48 41.22
N VAL A 118 -20.47 7.70 40.67
CA VAL A 118 -20.68 7.90 39.23
C VAL A 118 -19.90 9.13 38.76
N GLU A 119 -18.96 8.93 37.83
CA GLU A 119 -18.19 10.02 37.24
C GLU A 119 -18.81 10.43 35.91
N VAL A 120 -19.48 11.59 35.90
CA VAL A 120 -20.10 12.17 34.70
C VAL A 120 -19.07 13.03 33.94
N PRO A 121 -19.02 12.93 32.60
CA PRO A 121 -18.22 13.80 31.74
C PRO A 121 -18.47 15.29 31.97
N VAL A 122 -17.41 16.06 32.22
CA VAL A 122 -17.49 17.53 32.30
C VAL A 122 -17.40 18.12 30.89
N ILE A 123 -18.48 18.76 30.45
CA ILE A 123 -18.58 19.40 29.13
C ILE A 123 -18.42 20.91 29.30
N GLN A 124 -17.53 21.49 28.52
CA GLN A 124 -17.32 22.94 28.47
C GLN A 124 -18.21 23.53 27.36
N ASP A 125 -19.15 24.38 27.73
CA ASP A 125 -20.07 25.04 26.80
C ASP A 125 -19.62 26.49 26.56
N TYR A 126 -19.29 26.82 25.31
CA TYR A 126 -18.87 28.15 24.86
C TYR A 126 -19.99 28.90 24.11
N GLY A 127 -21.22 28.42 24.19
CA GLY A 127 -22.40 28.97 23.51
C GLY A 127 -22.45 28.63 22.02
N LYS A 128 -21.40 28.95 21.26
CA LYS A 128 -21.31 28.62 19.81
C LYS A 128 -20.95 27.17 19.53
N TYR A 129 -20.26 26.54 20.48
CA TYR A 129 -19.79 25.16 20.41
C TYR A 129 -19.58 24.63 21.82
N ALA A 130 -19.56 23.30 21.95
CA ALA A 130 -19.21 22.61 23.19
C ALA A 130 -17.97 21.75 22.97
N VAL A 131 -17.20 21.55 24.03
CA VAL A 131 -15.98 20.76 24.04
C VAL A 131 -16.04 19.74 25.16
N PHE A 132 -15.66 18.51 24.83
CA PHE A 132 -15.42 17.45 25.79
C PHE A 132 -14.09 16.76 25.48
N THR A 133 -13.20 16.75 26.47
CA THR A 133 -11.93 16.00 26.40
C THR A 133 -11.94 14.97 27.52
N PRO A 134 -12.00 13.66 27.22
CA PRO A 134 -12.00 12.64 28.26
C PRO A 134 -10.74 12.71 29.12
N LYS A 135 -10.88 12.43 30.43
CA LYS A 135 -9.72 12.33 31.34
C LYS A 135 -8.72 11.32 30.79
N ASN A 136 -7.44 11.70 30.76
CA ASN A 136 -6.31 10.89 30.28
C ASN A 136 -6.35 10.53 28.78
N GLN A 137 -7.17 11.20 27.97
CA GLN A 137 -7.14 11.09 26.53
C GLN A 137 -6.66 12.39 25.87
N LYS A 138 -6.09 12.27 24.67
CA LYS A 138 -5.59 13.41 23.88
C LYS A 138 -6.61 13.89 22.85
N THR A 139 -7.60 13.07 22.51
CA THR A 139 -8.66 13.44 21.58
C THR A 139 -9.70 14.32 22.28
N SER A 140 -10.02 15.45 21.66
CA SER A 140 -11.13 16.30 22.08
C SER A 140 -12.29 16.15 21.10
N PHE A 141 -13.50 16.03 21.64
CA PHE A 141 -14.76 16.05 20.93
C PHE A 141 -15.31 17.47 20.98
N VAL A 142 -15.49 18.09 19.82
CA VAL A 142 -15.96 19.46 19.69
C VAL A 142 -17.19 19.46 18.79
N TRP A 143 -18.31 20.04 19.22
CA TRP A 143 -19.50 20.06 18.37
C TRP A 143 -20.25 21.38 18.43
N ASN A 144 -20.90 21.70 17.32
CA ASN A 144 -21.84 22.83 17.19
C ASN A 144 -23.20 22.31 16.71
N ASP A 145 -24.05 23.16 16.16
CA ASP A 145 -25.38 22.75 15.68
C ASP A 145 -25.34 21.78 14.47
N ASN A 146 -24.24 21.76 13.71
CA ASN A 146 -24.15 21.10 12.42
C ASN A 146 -23.12 19.95 12.37
N TYR A 147 -22.06 20.04 13.16
CA TYR A 147 -20.94 19.11 13.11
C TYR A 147 -20.48 18.65 14.50
N LEU A 148 -20.05 17.40 14.57
CA LEU A 148 -19.13 16.88 15.57
C LEU A 148 -17.74 16.78 14.92
N VAL A 149 -16.74 17.30 15.59
CA VAL A 149 -15.35 17.34 15.15
C VAL A 149 -14.48 16.70 16.22
N LEU A 150 -13.72 15.66 15.85
CA LEU A 150 -12.71 15.08 16.72
C LEU A 150 -11.38 15.72 16.36
N VAL A 151 -10.64 16.19 17.36
CA VAL A 151 -9.35 16.87 17.18
C VAL A 151 -8.33 16.32 18.15
N GLU A 152 -7.14 16.01 17.65
CA GLU A 152 -6.02 15.59 18.48
C GLU A 152 -4.70 16.13 17.93
N LEU A 153 -3.89 16.70 18.81
CA LEU A 153 -2.50 17.06 18.48
C LEU A 153 -1.61 15.83 18.66
N THR A 154 -0.89 15.47 17.61
CA THR A 154 -0.17 14.19 17.52
C THR A 154 1.31 14.29 17.91
N LYS A 155 1.78 15.49 18.27
CA LYS A 155 3.17 15.69 18.71
C LYS A 155 3.46 14.84 19.94
N LYS A 156 4.50 14.01 19.85
CA LYS A 156 4.98 13.19 20.98
C LYS A 156 6.11 13.91 21.70
N TYR A 157 6.17 13.73 23.01
CA TYR A 157 7.33 14.14 23.79
C TYR A 157 8.55 13.38 23.28
N LYS A 158 9.61 14.11 22.95
CA LYS A 158 10.92 13.53 22.61
C LYS A 158 11.88 14.01 23.68
N PRO A 159 12.41 13.13 24.56
CA PRO A 159 13.44 13.55 25.49
C PRO A 159 14.64 14.04 24.69
N LYS A 160 15.34 15.06 25.19
CA LYS A 160 16.69 15.36 24.71
C LYS A 160 17.52 14.11 25.03
N SER A 161 17.87 13.31 24.03
CA SER A 161 18.85 12.24 24.21
C SER A 161 20.12 12.86 24.79
N TYR A 162 20.69 12.25 25.83
CA TYR A 162 22.03 12.61 26.29
C TYR A 162 22.96 12.61 25.07
N ASP A 163 23.51 13.78 24.72
CA ASP A 163 24.72 13.86 23.92
C ASP A 163 25.79 13.15 24.75
N TRP A 164 26.02 11.87 24.47
CA TRP A 164 27.33 11.34 24.74
C TRP A 164 28.21 12.05 23.71
N GLU A 165 29.00 13.02 24.18
CA GLU A 165 30.10 13.54 23.38
C GLU A 165 30.86 12.34 22.83
N ASP A 166 30.97 12.32 21.51
CA ASP A 166 31.72 11.34 20.73
C ASP A 166 33.16 11.38 21.24
N ARG A 167 33.47 10.58 22.28
CA ARG A 167 34.84 10.25 22.60
C ARG A 167 35.28 9.33 21.48
N THR A 168 35.77 9.96 20.41
CA THR A 168 36.63 9.35 19.42
C THR A 168 37.76 8.69 20.19
N GLN A 169 37.59 7.41 20.50
CA GLN A 169 38.68 6.57 20.94
C GLN A 169 39.48 6.31 19.67
N ASP A 170 40.49 7.14 19.44
CA ASP A 170 41.52 6.89 18.44
C ASP A 170 41.96 5.44 18.60
N SER A 171 41.60 4.62 17.60
CA SER A 171 42.08 3.27 17.46
C SER A 171 43.59 3.34 17.26
N ILE A 172 44.33 3.23 18.35
CA ILE A 172 45.77 2.98 18.30
C ILE A 172 45.93 1.63 17.61
N ALA A 173 46.50 1.66 16.41
CA ALA A 173 46.91 0.49 15.68
C ALA A 173 47.89 -0.31 16.53
N ILE A 174 47.48 -1.50 16.95
CA ILE A 174 48.39 -2.49 17.52
C ILE A 174 48.91 -3.30 16.34
N ASP A 175 50.06 -2.89 15.79
CA ASP A 175 50.95 -3.82 15.10
C ASP A 175 51.63 -4.65 16.20
N GLU A 176 51.38 -5.97 16.20
CA GLU A 176 52.20 -6.90 16.96
C GLU A 176 53.67 -6.78 16.51
N PRO A 177 54.60 -6.76 17.46
CA PRO A 177 55.41 -7.95 17.55
C PRO A 177 55.64 -8.41 19.01
N TYR A 178 55.66 -9.73 19.15
CA TYR A 178 56.18 -10.47 20.31
C TYR A 178 57.46 -9.84 20.89
N GLN A 179 57.48 -9.61 22.20
CA GLN A 179 58.61 -9.93 23.07
C GLN A 179 58.18 -10.02 24.54
N GLU A 180 58.51 -11.15 25.18
CA GLU A 180 58.36 -11.39 26.61
C GLU A 180 59.26 -10.44 27.41
N THR A 181 58.72 -9.74 28.41
CA THR A 181 59.48 -9.49 29.66
C THR A 181 58.53 -9.24 30.84
N SER A 182 58.70 -10.08 31.86
CA SER A 182 58.19 -10.02 33.22
C SER A 182 58.34 -8.67 33.91
N THR A 183 57.37 -8.26 34.74
CA THR A 183 57.65 -7.43 35.93
C THR A 183 56.62 -7.65 37.04
N GLU A 184 57.15 -7.56 38.25
CA GLU A 184 56.59 -7.89 39.56
C GLU A 184 55.45 -6.98 40.03
N THR A 185 54.62 -7.58 40.86
CA THR A 185 53.59 -7.00 41.72
C THR A 185 54.18 -6.07 42.78
N THR A 186 53.56 -4.91 42.99
CA THR A 186 53.65 -4.18 44.26
C THR A 186 52.26 -3.72 44.69
N GLU A 187 51.78 -4.25 45.81
CA GLU A 187 50.52 -3.92 46.49
C GLU A 187 50.71 -2.72 47.43
N GLU A 188 49.74 -1.81 47.49
CA GLU A 188 49.29 -1.09 48.70
C GLU A 188 48.03 -0.22 48.40
N PRO A 189 47.22 0.18 49.39
CA PRO A 189 46.28 -0.64 50.16
C PRO A 189 44.81 -0.29 49.84
N ALA A 190 43.94 -1.30 49.94
CA ALA A 190 42.52 -1.24 49.63
C ALA A 190 41.70 -0.39 50.63
N GLN A 191 41.12 0.72 50.17
CA GLN A 191 39.77 1.09 50.64
C GLN A 191 38.84 -0.09 50.31
N SER A 192 37.99 -0.51 51.26
CA SER A 192 37.14 -1.68 51.03
C SER A 192 36.32 -1.47 49.75
N ALA A 193 36.59 -2.29 48.73
CA ALA A 193 35.95 -2.20 47.43
C ALA A 193 34.42 -2.31 47.53
N GLU A 194 33.93 -2.86 48.63
CA GLU A 194 32.52 -3.04 48.97
C GLU A 194 31.84 -1.73 49.38
N GLU A 195 32.47 -0.85 50.16
CA GLU A 195 31.91 0.47 50.49
C GLU A 195 31.93 1.42 49.30
N ALA A 196 32.98 1.38 48.47
CA ALA A 196 33.06 2.17 47.24
C ALA A 196 32.03 1.70 46.19
N ALA A 197 31.81 0.38 46.06
CA ALA A 197 30.79 -0.19 45.19
C ALA A 197 29.36 0.10 45.70
N ALA A 198 29.12 0.05 47.00
CA ALA A 198 27.81 0.38 47.58
C ALA A 198 27.49 1.88 47.47
N SER A 199 28.48 2.76 47.67
CA SER A 199 28.39 4.20 47.44
C SER A 199 28.08 4.52 45.97
N ALA A 200 28.85 3.93 45.04
CA ALA A 200 28.65 4.13 43.60
C ALA A 200 27.31 3.54 43.11
N ALA A 201 26.87 2.40 43.64
CA ALA A 201 25.58 1.81 43.30
C ALA A 201 24.41 2.70 43.79
N LYS A 202 24.54 3.29 44.98
CA LYS A 202 23.53 4.19 45.55
C LYS A 202 23.48 5.54 44.83
N GLU A 203 24.62 6.12 44.47
CA GLU A 203 24.69 7.31 43.61
C GLU A 203 24.13 7.03 42.21
N THR A 204 24.35 5.82 41.66
CA THR A 204 23.80 5.42 40.36
C THR A 204 22.28 5.21 40.43
N GLU A 205 21.76 4.57 41.48
CA GLU A 205 20.30 4.44 41.69
C GLU A 205 19.63 5.79 41.94
N GLU A 206 20.23 6.67 42.75
CA GLU A 206 19.71 8.03 42.99
C GLU A 206 19.77 8.88 41.71
N ALA A 207 20.83 8.78 40.91
CA ALA A 207 20.93 9.47 39.61
C ALA A 207 19.90 8.95 38.59
N VAL A 208 19.65 7.63 38.55
CA VAL A 208 18.61 7.02 37.70
C VAL A 208 17.20 7.40 38.17
N ALA A 209 16.96 7.45 39.48
CA ALA A 209 15.69 7.89 40.05
C ALA A 209 15.41 9.39 39.80
N VAL A 210 16.42 10.26 39.95
CA VAL A 210 16.33 11.70 39.64
C VAL A 210 16.13 11.93 38.14
N SER A 211 16.80 11.14 37.28
CA SER A 211 16.61 11.14 35.83
C SER A 211 15.18 10.75 35.42
N ASN A 212 14.62 9.69 36.02
CA ASN A 212 13.24 9.27 35.77
C ASN A 212 12.22 10.31 36.26
N ALA A 213 12.41 10.91 37.45
CA ALA A 213 11.52 11.96 37.96
C ALA A 213 11.58 13.24 37.11
N ALA A 214 12.75 13.63 36.61
CA ALA A 214 12.91 14.76 35.71
C ALA A 214 12.26 14.49 34.34
N TYR A 215 12.35 13.26 33.83
CA TYR A 215 11.67 12.82 32.62
C TYR A 215 10.15 12.89 32.77
N GLU A 216 9.60 12.30 33.84
CA GLU A 216 8.16 12.29 34.13
C GLU A 216 7.61 13.72 34.27
N LYS A 217 8.37 14.60 34.95
CA LYS A 217 8.00 16.02 35.06
C LYS A 217 8.00 16.72 33.70
N ALA A 218 9.04 16.52 32.88
CA ALA A 218 9.12 17.13 31.56
C ALA A 218 8.06 16.59 30.59
N GLU A 219 7.70 15.31 30.68
CA GLU A 219 6.58 14.73 29.93
C GLU A 219 5.24 15.31 30.40
N ALA A 220 5.05 15.47 31.71
CA ALA A 220 3.86 16.10 32.27
C ALA A 220 3.72 17.57 31.83
N ASP A 221 4.80 18.35 31.86
CA ASP A 221 4.86 19.73 31.38
C ASP A 221 4.57 19.80 29.87
N PHE A 222 5.15 18.90 29.08
CA PHE A 222 4.85 18.78 27.65
C PHE A 222 3.37 18.47 27.38
N ASN A 223 2.80 17.54 28.14
CA ASN A 223 1.39 17.16 28.02
C ASN A 223 0.47 18.32 28.43
N LEU A 224 0.86 19.14 29.41
CA LEU A 224 0.13 20.36 29.78
C LEU A 224 0.16 21.39 28.65
N LEU A 225 1.34 21.69 28.09
CA LEU A 225 1.50 22.60 26.96
C LEU A 225 0.72 22.12 25.72
N GLN A 226 0.74 20.82 25.43
CA GLN A 226 -0.07 20.22 24.35
C GLN A 226 -1.57 20.44 24.57
N LYS A 227 -2.07 20.29 25.81
CA LYS A 227 -3.49 20.56 26.13
C LYS A 227 -3.84 22.03 25.92
N GLU A 228 -2.98 22.96 26.34
CA GLU A 228 -3.18 24.40 26.11
C GLU A 228 -3.19 24.73 24.60
N GLN A 229 -2.23 24.20 23.84
CA GLN A 229 -2.17 24.36 22.39
C GLN A 229 -3.41 23.79 21.70
N GLN A 230 -3.88 22.62 22.14
CA GLN A 230 -5.09 22.01 21.61
C GLN A 230 -6.33 22.87 21.90
N SER A 231 -6.43 23.45 23.10
CA SER A 231 -7.51 24.39 23.43
C SER A 231 -7.48 25.64 22.55
N LEU A 232 -6.29 26.20 22.29
CA LEU A 232 -6.13 27.34 21.38
C LEU A 232 -6.47 26.99 19.93
N PHE A 233 -6.08 25.79 19.48
CA PHE A 233 -6.39 25.28 18.15
C PHE A 233 -7.90 25.03 17.98
N ILE A 234 -8.58 24.44 18.95
CA ILE A 234 -10.03 24.27 18.93
C ILE A 234 -10.74 25.63 18.90
N LYS A 235 -10.27 26.57 19.74
CA LYS A 235 -10.80 27.93 19.77
C LYS A 235 -10.68 28.60 18.40
N SER A 236 -9.52 28.51 17.74
CA SER A 236 -9.32 29.11 16.41
C SER A 236 -10.23 28.51 15.33
N LEU A 237 -10.57 27.21 15.43
CA LEU A 237 -11.49 26.54 14.51
C LEU A 237 -12.96 26.96 14.68
N PHE A 238 -13.41 27.23 15.91
CA PHE A 238 -14.85 27.38 16.20
C PHE A 238 -15.31 28.78 16.62
N GLU A 239 -14.42 29.63 17.16
CA GLU A 239 -14.80 30.94 17.73
C GLU A 239 -15.51 31.86 16.72
N ASN A 240 -15.11 31.77 15.45
CA ASN A 240 -15.67 32.54 14.34
C ASN A 240 -16.67 31.75 13.48
N GLY A 241 -17.18 30.62 13.99
CA GLY A 241 -18.08 29.71 13.29
C GLY A 241 -17.31 28.67 12.48
N PHE A 242 -17.55 27.40 12.74
CA PHE A 242 -16.82 26.31 12.09
C PHE A 242 -17.33 26.06 10.66
N THR A 243 -16.40 25.99 9.71
CA THR A 243 -16.66 25.56 8.33
C THR A 243 -15.99 24.21 8.09
N ALA A 244 -16.72 23.26 7.50
CA ALA A 244 -16.16 21.96 7.18
C ALA A 244 -14.97 22.08 6.21
N PRO A 245 -13.90 21.32 6.44
CA PRO A 245 -12.68 21.38 5.64
C PRO A 245 -12.94 20.91 4.20
N VAL A 246 -12.21 21.46 3.23
CA VAL A 246 -12.27 21.08 1.81
C VAL A 246 -10.87 20.98 1.23
N SER A 247 -10.67 20.14 0.22
CA SER A 247 -9.39 20.00 -0.47
C SER A 247 -9.59 19.90 -1.99
N GLU A 248 -8.81 20.67 -2.75
CA GLU A 248 -8.79 20.60 -4.22
C GLU A 248 -8.19 19.29 -4.74
N LYS A 249 -7.48 18.56 -3.88
CA LYS A 249 -6.92 17.24 -4.22
C LYS A 249 -7.96 16.13 -4.14
N ILE A 250 -9.18 16.42 -3.68
CA ILE A 250 -10.25 15.44 -3.51
C ILE A 250 -11.19 15.46 -4.71
N ASN A 251 -11.51 14.26 -5.20
CA ASN A 251 -12.50 14.08 -6.24
C ASN A 251 -13.91 14.00 -5.64
N GLY A 252 -14.70 15.06 -5.84
CA GLY A 252 -16.08 15.13 -5.35
C GLY A 252 -17.08 14.21 -6.08
N ALA A 253 -16.69 13.57 -7.18
CA ALA A 253 -17.54 12.66 -7.93
C ALA A 253 -17.38 11.19 -7.50
N ALA A 254 -16.30 10.84 -6.79
CA ALA A 254 -16.13 9.52 -6.18
C ALA A 254 -17.03 9.35 -4.97
N ASP A 255 -17.33 8.11 -4.55
CA ASP A 255 -18.08 7.84 -3.32
C ASP A 255 -17.19 7.97 -2.08
N ILE A 256 -15.92 7.62 -2.23
CA ILE A 256 -14.84 7.90 -1.26
C ILE A 256 -13.64 8.40 -2.06
N SER A 257 -13.01 9.48 -1.62
CA SER A 257 -11.78 9.99 -2.23
C SER A 257 -10.78 10.31 -1.15
N SER A 258 -9.51 10.01 -1.41
CA SER A 258 -8.42 10.30 -0.51
C SER A 258 -7.23 10.88 -1.24
N TRP A 259 -6.41 11.63 -0.51
CA TRP A 259 -5.14 12.19 -0.93
C TRP A 259 -4.13 12.00 0.19
N LEU A 260 -2.93 11.58 -0.17
CA LEU A 260 -1.78 11.53 0.71
C LEU A 260 -0.61 12.26 0.05
N ASN A 261 -0.03 13.21 0.77
CA ASN A 261 1.27 13.77 0.46
C ASN A 261 2.35 12.71 0.76
N TYR A 262 2.64 11.91 -0.25
CA TYR A 262 3.56 10.78 -0.18
C TYR A 262 4.97 11.23 0.20
N SER A 263 5.42 12.35 -0.36
CA SER A 263 6.73 12.92 -0.08
C SER A 263 6.91 13.19 1.42
N SER A 264 6.00 13.94 2.02
CA SER A 264 5.96 14.22 3.45
C SER A 264 5.88 12.95 4.29
N ALA A 265 5.02 11.99 3.92
CA ALA A 265 4.81 10.76 4.67
C ALA A 265 6.09 9.92 4.74
N MET A 266 6.77 9.76 3.60
CA MET A 266 8.02 9.02 3.52
C MET A 266 9.14 9.72 4.30
N THR A 267 9.28 11.05 4.17
CA THR A 267 10.24 11.83 4.98
C THR A 267 9.98 11.66 6.48
N SER A 268 8.71 11.64 6.90
CA SER A 268 8.35 11.48 8.31
C SER A 268 8.67 10.08 8.83
N LEU A 269 8.38 9.03 8.06
CA LEU A 269 8.77 7.65 8.37
C LEU A 269 10.29 7.51 8.49
N ASN A 270 11.04 8.08 7.54
CA ASN A 270 12.50 8.08 7.56
C ASN A 270 13.06 8.81 8.78
N SER A 271 12.45 9.92 9.20
CA SER A 271 12.86 10.64 10.41
C SER A 271 12.63 9.84 11.71
N ALA A 272 11.53 9.07 11.77
CA ALA A 272 11.26 8.19 12.91
C ALA A 272 12.22 6.99 12.94
N TYR A 273 12.52 6.43 11.77
CA TYR A 273 13.50 5.36 11.63
C TYR A 273 14.92 5.83 11.95
N GLY A 274 15.34 7.01 11.49
CA GLY A 274 16.64 7.61 11.80
C GLY A 274 16.88 7.84 13.31
N LEU A 275 15.81 7.91 14.10
CA LEU A 275 15.88 8.01 15.55
C LEU A 275 16.01 6.64 16.23
N LEU A 276 15.35 5.61 15.68
CA LEU A 276 15.49 4.20 16.08
C LEU A 276 16.86 3.62 15.69
N SER A 277 17.41 4.09 14.57
CA SER A 277 18.65 3.58 14.00
C SER A 277 19.90 3.94 14.82
N LYS A 278 19.77 4.92 15.73
CA LYS A 278 20.77 5.23 16.77
C LYS A 278 20.92 4.12 17.83
N PHE A 279 20.00 3.16 17.88
CA PHE A 279 19.96 2.08 18.88
C PHE A 279 20.24 0.68 18.32
N THR A 280 20.53 0.54 17.02
CA THR A 280 20.70 -0.79 16.38
C THR A 280 21.92 -0.86 15.46
N SER A 281 22.78 -1.86 15.64
CA SER A 281 24.01 -2.09 14.83
C SER A 281 23.75 -2.55 13.39
N TYR A 282 22.49 -2.87 13.04
CA TYR A 282 22.07 -3.31 11.70
C TYR A 282 21.92 -2.15 10.69
N ASN A 283 22.31 -0.94 11.11
CA ASN A 283 22.18 0.31 10.35
C ASN A 283 23.09 0.43 9.11
N LYS A 284 23.95 -0.56 8.84
CA LYS A 284 24.97 -0.47 7.78
C LYS A 284 24.46 -0.87 6.38
N PHE A 285 23.25 -1.39 6.26
CA PHE A 285 22.80 -2.05 5.01
C PHE A 285 21.50 -1.50 4.41
N LEU A 286 20.89 -0.46 4.98
CA LEU A 286 19.62 0.08 4.46
C LEU A 286 19.74 1.57 4.13
N PRO A 287 19.49 1.98 2.87
CA PRO A 287 19.70 3.35 2.43
C PRO A 287 18.71 4.32 3.07
N MET A 288 19.22 5.42 3.65
CA MET A 288 18.42 6.57 4.06
C MET A 288 17.86 7.28 2.82
N GLN A 289 16.55 7.12 2.57
CA GLN A 289 15.87 7.72 1.42
C GLN A 289 15.55 9.20 1.63
N ASN A 290 16.40 10.10 1.15
CA ASN A 290 16.03 11.52 1.03
C ASN A 290 15.43 11.87 -0.34
N ASN A 291 15.71 11.12 -1.41
CA ASN A 291 15.38 11.52 -2.78
C ASN A 291 14.15 10.83 -3.39
N ALA A 292 13.78 9.61 -2.95
CA ALA A 292 12.57 8.91 -3.42
C ALA A 292 11.27 9.67 -3.07
N ALA A 293 11.27 10.33 -1.91
CA ALA A 293 10.20 11.22 -1.47
C ALA A 293 9.97 12.39 -2.45
N ASN A 294 11.01 12.85 -3.18
CA ASN A 294 10.89 13.97 -4.10
C ASN A 294 10.37 13.57 -5.50
N MET A 295 10.22 12.27 -5.79
CA MET A 295 9.80 11.76 -7.10
C MET A 295 8.27 11.64 -7.21
N VAL A 296 7.61 11.18 -6.14
CA VAL A 296 6.15 11.08 -6.02
C VAL A 296 5.67 12.16 -5.05
N LYS A 297 4.89 13.12 -5.54
CA LYS A 297 4.31 14.20 -4.73
C LYS A 297 3.20 13.67 -3.84
N GLY A 298 2.31 12.87 -4.42
CA GLY A 298 1.22 12.28 -3.64
C GLY A 298 0.42 11.25 -4.41
N ILE A 299 -0.45 10.58 -3.65
CA ILE A 299 -1.26 9.47 -4.13
C ILE A 299 -2.70 9.78 -3.77
N ASN A 300 -3.57 9.70 -4.78
CA ASN A 300 -5.01 9.71 -4.60
C ASN A 300 -5.57 8.29 -4.72
N LEU A 301 -6.57 7.96 -3.89
CA LEU A 301 -7.39 6.76 -4.07
C LEU A 301 -8.86 7.17 -4.08
N ASP A 302 -9.53 6.90 -5.20
CA ASP A 302 -10.95 7.15 -5.42
C ASP A 302 -11.72 5.84 -5.55
N PHE A 303 -12.83 5.70 -4.83
CA PHE A 303 -13.70 4.53 -4.83
C PHE A 303 -15.06 4.88 -5.41
N TYR A 304 -15.57 4.00 -6.26
CA TYR A 304 -16.88 4.10 -6.89
C TYR A 304 -17.64 2.79 -6.69
N PHE A 305 -18.88 2.88 -6.24
CA PHE A 305 -19.77 1.75 -5.93
C PHE A 305 -21.06 1.87 -6.73
N GLU A 306 -21.00 1.46 -7.99
CA GLU A 306 -22.16 1.43 -8.89
C GLU A 306 -22.96 0.14 -8.70
N ASN A 307 -24.05 -0.01 -9.46
CA ASN A 307 -24.84 -1.24 -9.44
C ASN A 307 -24.18 -2.39 -10.21
N ASP A 308 -23.45 -2.08 -11.28
CA ASP A 308 -22.83 -3.06 -12.16
C ASP A 308 -21.33 -3.27 -11.88
N ASN A 309 -20.69 -2.38 -11.12
CA ASN A 309 -19.28 -2.51 -10.76
C ASN A 309 -18.88 -1.74 -9.50
N ALA A 310 -17.85 -2.23 -8.82
CA ALA A 310 -17.02 -1.43 -7.91
C ALA A 310 -15.72 -1.08 -8.63
N ARG A 311 -15.27 0.17 -8.52
CA ARG A 311 -14.03 0.65 -9.16
C ARG A 311 -13.18 1.41 -8.16
N ILE A 312 -11.88 1.14 -8.18
CA ILE A 312 -10.86 1.87 -7.45
C ILE A 312 -9.95 2.53 -8.49
N GLU A 313 -9.77 3.84 -8.38
CA GLU A 313 -8.82 4.60 -9.17
C GLU A 313 -7.71 5.11 -8.25
N GLU A 314 -6.50 4.58 -8.44
CA GLU A 314 -5.29 5.13 -7.84
C GLU A 314 -4.66 6.14 -8.80
N VAL A 315 -4.41 7.36 -8.34
CA VAL A 315 -3.77 8.39 -9.15
C VAL A 315 -2.49 8.84 -8.46
N ILE A 316 -1.35 8.55 -9.09
CA ILE A 316 -0.03 8.91 -8.60
C ILE A 316 0.39 10.22 -9.24
N GLU A 317 0.60 11.27 -8.43
CA GLU A 317 1.12 12.56 -8.88
C GLU A 317 2.65 12.57 -8.77
N TYR A 318 3.32 12.67 -9.91
CA TYR A 318 4.78 12.73 -9.98
C TYR A 318 5.28 14.17 -9.97
N ALA A 319 6.51 14.37 -9.49
CA ALA A 319 7.26 15.57 -9.82
C ALA A 319 7.54 15.61 -11.33
N GLU A 320 7.62 16.81 -11.91
CA GLU A 320 7.72 16.98 -13.37
C GLU A 320 8.86 16.19 -14.03
N PRO A 321 10.10 16.15 -13.49
CA PRO A 321 11.17 15.34 -14.07
C PRO A 321 10.82 13.84 -14.09
N MET A 322 10.16 13.35 -13.03
CA MET A 322 9.74 11.95 -12.94
C MET A 322 8.57 11.66 -13.88
N ALA A 323 7.61 12.58 -13.98
CA ALA A 323 6.48 12.44 -14.89
C ALA A 323 6.94 12.29 -16.35
N GLN A 324 7.98 13.03 -16.76
CA GLN A 324 8.58 12.89 -18.09
C GLN A 324 9.21 11.51 -18.31
N ILE A 325 9.86 10.94 -17.29
CA ILE A 325 10.45 9.60 -17.34
C ILE A 325 9.34 8.54 -17.43
N VAL A 326 8.40 8.57 -16.48
CA VAL A 326 7.27 7.63 -16.44
C VAL A 326 6.47 7.70 -17.74
N GLY A 327 6.24 8.90 -18.28
CA GLY A 327 5.56 9.06 -19.57
C GLY A 327 6.30 8.41 -20.74
N LYS A 328 7.64 8.51 -20.80
CA LYS A 328 8.44 7.79 -21.81
C LYS A 328 8.41 6.28 -21.62
N MET A 329 8.34 5.81 -20.36
CA MET A 329 8.21 4.39 -20.03
C MET A 329 6.86 3.82 -20.47
N THR A 330 5.75 4.52 -20.21
CA THR A 330 4.39 4.03 -20.46
C THR A 330 3.91 4.24 -21.90
N ASP A 331 4.48 5.19 -22.65
CA ASP A 331 4.11 5.46 -24.05
C ASP A 331 4.82 4.53 -25.06
N ARG A 332 4.98 3.25 -24.70
CA ARG A 332 5.58 2.27 -25.59
C ARG A 332 4.66 1.94 -26.77
N LYS A 333 5.24 1.96 -27.97
CA LYS A 333 4.65 1.34 -29.17
C LYS A 333 4.87 -0.17 -29.12
N ILE A 334 3.78 -0.91 -28.98
CA ILE A 334 3.78 -2.37 -28.87
C ILE A 334 4.28 -2.99 -30.17
N ASN A 335 5.14 -4.00 -30.05
CA ASN A 335 5.54 -4.82 -31.17
C ASN A 335 4.32 -5.60 -31.72
N LYS A 336 3.97 -5.37 -32.99
CA LYS A 336 2.76 -5.98 -33.58
C LYS A 336 2.84 -7.50 -33.72
N ASN A 337 4.04 -8.07 -33.75
CA ASN A 337 4.23 -9.51 -33.92
C ASN A 337 3.73 -10.29 -32.68
N ILE A 338 3.73 -9.66 -31.50
CA ILE A 338 3.24 -10.29 -30.26
C ILE A 338 1.79 -10.77 -30.39
N PHE A 339 0.97 -10.05 -31.15
CA PHE A 339 -0.45 -10.35 -31.33
C PHE A 339 -0.71 -11.63 -32.14
N ASN A 340 0.29 -12.16 -32.86
CA ASN A 340 0.16 -13.45 -33.56
C ASN A 340 0.05 -14.62 -32.58
N TYR A 341 0.51 -14.40 -31.35
CA TYR A 341 0.55 -15.37 -30.25
C TYR A 341 -0.48 -15.04 -29.16
N PHE A 342 -1.46 -14.19 -29.45
CA PHE A 342 -2.59 -13.98 -28.55
C PHE A 342 -3.66 -15.04 -28.84
N PRO A 343 -4.43 -15.46 -27.83
CA PRO A 343 -5.47 -16.44 -28.05
C PRO A 343 -6.58 -15.93 -28.95
N ASP A 344 -7.24 -16.86 -29.62
CA ASP A 344 -8.37 -16.53 -30.49
C ASP A 344 -9.61 -16.08 -29.73
N GLU A 345 -9.93 -16.85 -28.68
CA GLU A 345 -11.03 -16.61 -27.78
C GLU A 345 -10.57 -15.96 -26.48
N ASN A 346 -11.52 -15.42 -25.74
CA ASN A 346 -11.26 -14.85 -24.43
C ASN A 346 -10.65 -15.92 -23.49
N PRO A 347 -9.46 -15.69 -22.91
CA PRO A 347 -8.89 -16.61 -21.93
C PRO A 347 -9.69 -16.55 -20.60
N LEU A 348 -9.42 -17.48 -19.67
CA LEU A 348 -9.92 -17.38 -18.28
C LEU A 348 -9.42 -16.10 -17.63
N GLY A 349 -8.15 -15.79 -17.87
CA GLY A 349 -7.56 -14.53 -17.47
C GLY A 349 -6.36 -14.17 -18.31
N TYR A 350 -6.05 -12.89 -18.34
CA TYR A 350 -4.85 -12.38 -18.98
C TYR A 350 -4.31 -11.18 -18.21
N MET A 351 -3.01 -10.93 -18.39
CA MET A 351 -2.36 -9.70 -17.99
C MET A 351 -1.34 -9.33 -19.04
N SER A 352 -1.38 -8.09 -19.50
CA SER A 352 -0.47 -7.57 -20.50
C SER A 352 0.08 -6.24 -20.03
N TYR A 353 1.39 -6.08 -20.09
CA TYR A 353 2.06 -4.80 -19.87
C TYR A 353 3.06 -4.47 -20.97
N HIS A 354 3.18 -3.18 -21.27
CA HIS A 354 4.01 -2.67 -22.36
C HIS A 354 4.78 -1.45 -21.88
N ILE A 355 6.01 -1.66 -21.44
CA ILE A 355 6.89 -0.61 -20.92
C ILE A 355 8.09 -0.44 -21.84
N ASN A 356 8.53 0.79 -22.05
CA ASN A 356 9.77 1.05 -22.78
C ASN A 356 10.96 0.74 -21.87
N THR A 357 11.50 -0.48 -21.98
CA THR A 357 12.65 -0.93 -21.17
C THR A 357 13.87 -0.02 -21.35
N LYS A 358 14.10 0.53 -22.55
CA LYS A 358 15.20 1.48 -22.76
C LYS A 358 15.02 2.73 -21.90
N ALA A 359 13.83 3.35 -21.94
CA ALA A 359 13.53 4.51 -21.10
C ALA A 359 13.60 4.19 -19.60
N ALA A 360 13.26 2.95 -19.20
CA ALA A 360 13.39 2.49 -17.83
C ALA A 360 14.87 2.34 -17.42
N LEU A 361 15.70 1.72 -18.27
CA LEU A 361 17.11 1.45 -18.01
C LEU A 361 17.99 2.71 -18.09
N GLU A 362 17.75 3.62 -19.04
CA GLU A 362 18.50 4.89 -19.20
C GLU A 362 18.53 5.74 -17.93
N LYS A 363 17.53 5.59 -17.06
CA LYS A 363 17.44 6.31 -15.80
C LYS A 363 17.55 5.41 -14.59
N PHE A 364 17.66 4.09 -14.77
CA PHE A 364 17.86 3.15 -13.67
C PHE A 364 19.12 3.47 -12.85
N PRO A 365 20.29 3.78 -13.45
CA PRO A 365 21.46 4.23 -12.68
C PRO A 365 21.22 5.52 -11.91
N THR A 366 20.50 6.50 -12.47
CA THR A 366 20.16 7.75 -11.77
C THR A 366 19.17 7.50 -10.62
N LEU A 367 18.14 6.68 -10.86
CA LEU A 367 17.15 6.30 -9.85
C LEU A 367 17.80 5.50 -8.71
N VAL A 368 18.66 4.54 -9.04
CA VAL A 368 19.45 3.76 -8.06
C VAL A 368 20.45 4.68 -7.35
N ALA A 369 21.21 5.50 -8.05
CA ALA A 369 22.12 6.46 -7.43
C ALA A 369 21.38 7.37 -6.43
N ASP A 370 20.20 7.89 -6.80
CA ASP A 370 19.36 8.72 -5.92
C ASP A 370 18.74 7.93 -4.76
N LEU A 371 18.41 6.64 -4.96
CA LEU A 371 17.90 5.74 -3.91
C LEU A 371 18.99 5.30 -2.93
N PHE A 372 20.26 5.27 -3.35
CA PHE A 372 21.39 4.73 -2.60
C PHE A 372 22.45 5.77 -2.18
N GLN A 373 22.12 7.07 -2.16
CA GLN A 373 22.97 8.13 -1.56
C GLN A 373 23.04 8.01 -0.03
N SER A 374 23.57 6.91 0.50
CA SER A 374 23.91 6.80 1.92
C SER A 374 25.34 7.35 2.12
N GLN A 375 25.54 8.13 3.18
CA GLN A 375 26.85 8.71 3.55
C GLN A 375 27.94 7.67 3.90
N TYR A 376 27.57 6.38 4.01
CA TYR A 376 28.46 5.26 4.37
C TYR A 376 28.77 4.32 3.21
N LEU A 377 28.10 4.44 2.06
CA LEU A 377 28.55 3.80 0.82
C LEU A 377 29.53 4.77 0.17
N VAL A 378 30.82 4.46 0.24
CA VAL A 378 31.90 5.29 -0.29
C VAL A 378 31.61 5.57 -1.77
N LYS A 379 31.77 6.83 -2.19
CA LYS A 379 31.57 7.24 -3.59
C LYS A 379 32.33 6.33 -4.58
N GLU A 380 33.47 5.79 -4.16
CA GLU A 380 34.32 4.87 -4.93
C GLU A 380 33.68 3.49 -5.16
N ASP A 381 32.99 2.89 -4.17
CA ASP A 381 32.32 1.58 -4.31
C ASP A 381 31.02 1.67 -5.12
N LEU A 382 30.31 2.80 -5.01
CA LEU A 382 29.13 3.09 -5.84
C LEU A 382 29.54 3.43 -7.27
N THR A 383 30.64 4.16 -7.51
CA THR A 383 31.18 4.33 -8.87
C THR A 383 31.65 3.02 -9.45
N VAL A 384 32.24 2.10 -8.69
CA VAL A 384 32.60 0.78 -9.23
C VAL A 384 31.37 -0.06 -9.54
N ILE A 385 30.30 -0.06 -8.73
CA ILE A 385 29.06 -0.82 -9.04
C ILE A 385 28.25 -0.15 -10.17
N THR A 386 28.17 1.17 -10.20
CA THR A 386 27.47 1.90 -11.27
C THR A 386 28.28 1.93 -12.56
N ASP A 387 29.61 2.05 -12.52
CA ASP A 387 30.49 1.86 -13.69
C ASP A 387 30.46 0.40 -14.12
N LEU A 388 30.46 -0.59 -13.22
CA LEU A 388 30.36 -2.01 -13.61
C LEU A 388 28.98 -2.30 -14.23
N ILE A 389 27.90 -1.69 -13.74
CA ILE A 389 26.56 -1.80 -14.35
C ILE A 389 26.52 -1.02 -15.67
N SER A 390 27.00 0.22 -15.78
CA SER A 390 27.00 0.99 -17.03
C SER A 390 28.04 0.51 -18.06
N THR A 391 29.07 -0.23 -17.63
CA THR A 391 30.10 -0.83 -18.49
C THR A 391 29.73 -2.26 -18.91
N ILE A 392 28.89 -2.98 -18.15
CA ILE A 392 28.36 -4.32 -18.50
C ILE A 392 26.99 -4.23 -19.21
N VAL A 393 26.18 -3.21 -18.91
CA VAL A 393 24.85 -2.96 -19.47
C VAL A 393 24.97 -1.86 -20.51
N ASP A 394 25.26 -2.23 -21.75
CA ASP A 394 24.79 -1.39 -22.87
C ASP A 394 23.25 -1.35 -22.75
N GLU A 395 22.68 -0.19 -22.37
CA GLU A 395 21.25 -0.07 -22.12
C GLU A 395 20.45 -0.34 -23.39
N GLU A 396 21.01 -0.06 -24.57
CA GLU A 396 20.39 -0.40 -25.85
C GLU A 396 20.41 -1.91 -26.06
N ALA A 397 21.56 -2.57 -25.88
CA ALA A 397 21.63 -4.02 -25.99
C ALA A 397 20.76 -4.72 -24.94
N THR A 398 20.76 -4.26 -23.69
CA THR A 398 19.98 -4.85 -22.59
C THR A 398 18.49 -4.63 -22.78
N ALA A 399 18.07 -3.45 -23.24
CA ALA A 399 16.68 -3.20 -23.58
C ALA A 399 16.20 -4.09 -24.74
N THR A 400 17.09 -4.52 -25.65
CA THR A 400 16.70 -5.46 -26.70
C THR A 400 16.56 -6.91 -26.21
N LEU A 401 17.10 -7.27 -25.03
CA LEU A 401 16.91 -8.60 -24.41
C LEU A 401 15.46 -8.81 -23.97
N PHE A 402 14.85 -7.73 -23.49
CA PHE A 402 13.46 -7.68 -23.10
C PHE A 402 12.92 -6.30 -23.48
N ASP A 403 12.27 -6.20 -24.62
CA ASP A 403 11.86 -4.88 -25.14
C ASP A 403 10.78 -4.23 -24.26
N GLY A 404 10.12 -5.03 -23.41
CA GLY A 404 9.15 -4.57 -22.42
C GLY A 404 7.70 -4.80 -22.81
N ASP A 405 7.44 -5.53 -23.91
CA ASP A 405 6.14 -6.13 -24.18
C ASP A 405 6.07 -7.50 -23.50
N LEU A 406 5.12 -7.67 -22.58
CA LEU A 406 4.79 -8.96 -21.95
C LEU A 406 3.29 -9.17 -21.92
N SER A 407 2.86 -10.38 -22.27
CA SER A 407 1.49 -10.83 -22.13
C SER A 407 1.46 -12.24 -21.54
N MET A 408 0.61 -12.46 -20.55
CA MET A 408 0.38 -13.74 -19.90
C MET A 408 -1.09 -14.11 -20.06
N PHE A 409 -1.35 -15.38 -20.35
CA PHE A 409 -2.68 -15.92 -20.63
C PHE A 409 -2.90 -17.22 -19.85
N LEU A 410 -4.08 -17.36 -19.26
CA LEU A 410 -4.57 -18.57 -18.61
C LEU A 410 -5.81 -19.07 -19.37
N TYR A 411 -5.76 -20.30 -19.88
CA TYR A 411 -6.74 -20.79 -20.87
C TYR A 411 -7.79 -21.73 -20.31
N HIS A 412 -7.35 -22.80 -19.65
CA HIS A 412 -8.20 -23.85 -19.09
C HIS A 412 -7.41 -24.65 -18.06
N VAL A 413 -8.05 -25.63 -17.42
CA VAL A 413 -7.37 -26.65 -16.63
C VAL A 413 -7.64 -28.00 -17.27
N ASN A 414 -6.59 -28.72 -17.67
CA ASN A 414 -6.70 -30.04 -18.26
C ASN A 414 -6.27 -31.12 -17.26
N GLU A 415 -6.93 -32.28 -17.32
CA GLU A 415 -6.48 -33.51 -16.66
C GLU A 415 -5.41 -34.18 -17.52
N VAL A 416 -4.23 -34.43 -16.97
CA VAL A 416 -3.17 -35.21 -17.60
C VAL A 416 -2.71 -36.34 -16.68
N GLU A 417 -2.27 -37.47 -17.25
CA GLU A 417 -1.63 -38.53 -16.49
C GLU A 417 -0.14 -38.20 -16.28
N VAL A 418 0.28 -38.04 -15.02
CA VAL A 418 1.69 -37.88 -14.66
C VAL A 418 2.21 -39.14 -13.98
N THR A 419 3.41 -39.58 -14.35
CA THR A 419 4.07 -40.72 -13.71
C THR A 419 4.84 -40.22 -12.49
N LYS A 420 4.45 -40.68 -11.29
CA LYS A 420 5.09 -40.34 -10.03
C LYS A 420 5.92 -41.53 -9.52
N LYS A 421 7.14 -41.26 -9.08
CA LYS A 421 7.95 -42.24 -8.35
C LYS A 421 7.46 -42.32 -6.91
N VAL A 422 7.01 -43.51 -6.51
CA VAL A 422 6.56 -43.82 -5.16
C VAL A 422 7.64 -44.68 -4.50
N TYR A 423 8.12 -44.20 -3.36
CA TYR A 423 9.11 -44.87 -2.53
C TYR A 423 8.36 -45.73 -1.52
N GLY A 424 8.49 -47.05 -1.65
CA GLY A 424 7.95 -48.02 -0.71
C GLY A 424 9.06 -48.94 -0.19
N TYR A 425 8.71 -49.82 0.73
CA TYR A 425 9.57 -50.90 1.18
C TYR A 425 8.92 -52.24 0.81
N ASP A 426 9.70 -53.21 0.34
CA ASP A 426 9.21 -54.55 0.09
C ASP A 426 9.11 -55.39 1.39
N GLU A 427 8.74 -56.66 1.28
CA GLU A 427 8.57 -57.56 2.43
C GLU A 427 9.88 -57.77 3.23
N ASN A 428 11.03 -57.44 2.64
CA ASN A 428 12.35 -57.51 3.28
C ASN A 428 12.83 -56.15 3.81
N TYR A 429 11.97 -55.12 3.80
CA TYR A 429 12.30 -53.74 4.14
C TYR A 429 13.35 -53.10 3.21
N GLU A 430 13.50 -53.59 1.97
CA GLU A 430 14.35 -52.94 0.97
C GLU A 430 13.56 -51.85 0.22
N GLU A 431 14.20 -50.71 -0.02
CA GLU A 431 13.58 -49.58 -0.71
C GLU A 431 13.23 -49.95 -2.15
N LYS A 432 11.94 -49.98 -2.46
CA LYS A 432 11.39 -50.26 -3.78
C LYS A 432 10.81 -48.99 -4.37
N ILE A 433 11.41 -48.52 -5.47
CA ILE A 433 10.88 -47.42 -6.27
C ILE A 433 9.89 -47.99 -7.28
N THR A 434 8.64 -47.58 -7.19
CA THR A 434 7.60 -47.95 -8.17
C THR A 434 7.10 -46.70 -8.88
N GLU A 435 6.75 -46.85 -10.16
CA GLU A 435 6.17 -45.77 -10.96
C GLU A 435 4.65 -45.92 -10.97
N GLU A 436 3.95 -44.93 -10.43
CA GLU A 436 2.48 -44.88 -10.41
C GLU A 436 1.99 -43.76 -11.34
N LYS A 437 1.02 -44.06 -12.21
CA LYS A 437 0.35 -43.05 -13.02
C LYS A 437 -0.76 -42.40 -12.21
N VAL A 438 -0.62 -41.11 -11.94
CA VAL A 438 -1.60 -40.32 -11.20
C VAL A 438 -2.20 -39.26 -12.12
N LYS A 439 -3.53 -39.16 -12.13
CA LYS A 439 -4.23 -38.07 -12.83
C LYS A 439 -4.03 -36.76 -12.09
N LYS A 440 -3.52 -35.75 -12.79
CA LYS A 440 -3.23 -34.41 -12.24
C LYS A 440 -3.88 -33.35 -13.12
N ASN A 441 -4.48 -32.38 -12.46
CA ASN A 441 -5.09 -31.22 -13.12
C ASN A 441 -4.10 -30.08 -13.19
N ILE A 442 -3.82 -29.65 -14.43
CA ILE A 442 -2.75 -28.71 -14.78
C ILE A 442 -3.36 -27.51 -15.51
N PRO A 443 -3.06 -26.27 -15.09
CA PRO A 443 -3.48 -25.09 -15.81
C PRO A 443 -2.76 -24.99 -17.15
N LEU A 444 -3.51 -24.74 -18.21
CA LEU A 444 -2.97 -24.38 -19.51
C LEU A 444 -2.71 -22.88 -19.56
N PHE A 445 -1.48 -22.50 -19.90
CA PHE A 445 -1.06 -21.11 -19.91
C PHE A 445 -0.06 -20.82 -21.03
N SER A 446 0.13 -19.53 -21.28
CA SER A 446 1.28 -19.06 -22.03
C SER A 446 1.75 -17.69 -21.58
N MET A 447 3.04 -17.45 -21.77
CA MET A 447 3.71 -16.18 -21.63
C MET A 447 4.31 -15.81 -22.98
N VAL A 448 4.05 -14.60 -23.44
CA VAL A 448 4.54 -14.07 -24.71
C VAL A 448 5.25 -12.77 -24.42
N PHE A 449 6.50 -12.64 -24.82
CA PHE A 449 7.24 -11.39 -24.71
C PHE A 449 8.06 -11.12 -25.95
N THR A 450 8.55 -9.88 -26.08
CA THR A 450 9.44 -9.53 -27.19
C THR A 450 10.88 -9.30 -26.77
N SER A 451 11.78 -9.77 -27.63
CA SER A 451 13.23 -9.67 -27.51
C SER A 451 13.80 -9.42 -28.90
N THR A 452 14.15 -8.17 -29.21
CA THR A 452 14.78 -7.80 -30.49
C THR A 452 16.29 -8.06 -30.53
N HIS A 453 16.89 -8.52 -29.43
CA HIS A 453 18.33 -8.74 -29.37
C HIS A 453 18.76 -9.78 -30.42
N PRO A 454 19.72 -9.48 -31.32
CA PRO A 454 20.01 -10.29 -32.50
C PRO A 454 20.38 -11.75 -32.20
N THR A 455 21.10 -12.00 -31.11
CA THR A 455 21.67 -13.34 -30.82
C THR A 455 21.41 -13.88 -29.42
N PHE A 456 20.80 -13.11 -28.51
CA PHE A 456 20.77 -13.48 -27.09
C PHE A 456 19.79 -14.63 -26.83
N GLY A 457 18.56 -14.53 -27.35
CA GLY A 457 17.59 -15.61 -27.24
C GLY A 457 18.13 -16.92 -27.81
N ASP A 458 18.85 -16.86 -28.95
CA ASP A 458 19.47 -18.04 -29.56
C ASP A 458 20.60 -18.61 -28.69
N LYS A 459 21.42 -17.74 -28.06
CA LYS A 459 22.46 -18.16 -27.12
C LYS A 459 21.88 -18.80 -25.85
N LEU A 460 20.77 -18.31 -25.32
CA LEU A 460 20.09 -18.91 -24.16
C LEU A 460 19.52 -20.29 -24.51
N ILE A 461 18.88 -20.42 -25.68
CA ILE A 461 18.40 -21.70 -26.18
C ILE A 461 19.57 -22.68 -26.37
N GLN A 462 20.66 -22.25 -27.02
CA GLN A 462 21.87 -23.08 -27.20
C GLN A 462 22.51 -23.48 -25.86
N LEU A 463 22.53 -22.59 -24.87
CA LEU A 463 22.98 -22.89 -23.52
C LEU A 463 22.10 -23.98 -22.88
N GLY A 464 20.77 -23.85 -23.01
CA GLY A 464 19.80 -24.84 -22.52
C GLY A 464 19.99 -26.21 -23.16
N LEU A 465 20.19 -26.26 -24.48
CA LEU A 465 20.50 -27.50 -25.22
C LEU A 465 21.83 -28.11 -24.73
N ARG A 466 22.89 -27.30 -24.62
CA ARG A 466 24.21 -27.75 -24.17
C ARG A 466 24.20 -28.27 -22.73
N LYS A 467 23.39 -27.66 -21.86
CA LYS A 467 23.23 -28.05 -20.45
C LYS A 467 22.16 -29.14 -20.27
N LYS A 468 21.53 -29.62 -21.36
CA LYS A 468 20.46 -30.62 -21.34
C LYS A 468 19.24 -30.20 -20.50
N PHE A 469 18.97 -28.89 -20.43
CA PHE A 469 17.73 -28.34 -19.88
C PHE A 469 16.65 -28.19 -20.97
N LEU A 470 17.05 -28.15 -22.23
CA LEU A 470 16.15 -28.09 -23.38
C LEU A 470 16.34 -29.29 -24.30
N GLU A 471 15.25 -29.75 -24.91
CA GLU A 471 15.24 -30.68 -26.03
C GLU A 471 14.59 -30.02 -27.24
N GLN A 472 15.23 -30.06 -28.41
CA GLN A 472 14.64 -29.53 -29.62
C GLN A 472 13.61 -30.53 -30.20
N LYS A 473 12.38 -30.06 -30.44
CA LYS A 473 11.28 -30.81 -31.08
C LYS A 473 10.69 -29.98 -32.21
N GLY A 474 11.19 -30.17 -33.43
CA GLY A 474 10.79 -29.37 -34.58
C GLY A 474 11.10 -27.88 -34.38
N ASP A 475 10.06 -27.05 -34.41
CA ASP A 475 10.16 -25.59 -34.27
C ASP A 475 10.11 -25.09 -32.81
N PHE A 476 10.07 -26.00 -31.84
CA PHE A 476 9.96 -25.70 -30.41
C PHE A 476 11.08 -26.37 -29.60
N TYR A 477 11.29 -25.89 -28.38
CA TYR A 477 12.24 -26.45 -27.42
C TYR A 477 11.54 -26.82 -26.12
N GLU A 478 11.44 -28.10 -25.81
CA GLU A 478 10.82 -28.60 -24.56
C GLU A 478 11.77 -28.42 -23.38
N ILE A 479 11.25 -28.06 -22.22
CA ILE A 479 12.00 -27.90 -20.97
C ILE A 479 11.92 -29.21 -20.17
N PHE A 480 13.07 -29.82 -19.88
CA PHE A 480 13.14 -31.03 -19.05
C PHE A 480 12.68 -30.76 -17.61
N GLY A 481 12.02 -31.74 -16.99
CA GLY A 481 11.62 -31.67 -15.58
C GLY A 481 10.36 -30.82 -15.33
N THR A 482 9.57 -30.56 -16.38
CA THR A 482 8.35 -29.76 -16.29
C THR A 482 7.07 -30.60 -16.35
N GLU A 483 7.18 -31.93 -16.37
CA GLU A 483 6.06 -32.87 -16.58
C GLU A 483 4.94 -32.66 -15.56
N ASP A 484 5.30 -32.24 -14.34
CA ASP A 484 4.37 -31.87 -13.27
C ASP A 484 3.46 -30.67 -13.58
N TYR A 485 3.82 -29.86 -14.57
CA TYR A 485 3.11 -28.66 -15.04
C TYR A 485 2.68 -28.80 -16.52
N GLY A 486 2.73 -30.02 -17.06
CA GLY A 486 2.63 -30.29 -18.49
C GLY A 486 3.94 -29.96 -19.20
N THR A 487 4.18 -30.56 -20.38
CA THR A 487 5.39 -30.28 -21.15
C THR A 487 5.45 -28.79 -21.51
N ILE A 488 6.31 -28.04 -20.83
CA ILE A 488 6.53 -26.63 -21.13
C ILE A 488 7.52 -26.55 -22.30
N PHE A 489 7.20 -25.74 -23.29
CA PHE A 489 8.07 -25.48 -24.42
C PHE A 489 8.32 -23.99 -24.62
N ILE A 490 9.43 -23.71 -25.28
CA ILE A 490 9.85 -22.38 -25.73
C ILE A 490 9.80 -22.36 -27.25
N LYS A 491 9.19 -21.31 -27.82
CA LYS A 491 9.28 -20.99 -29.24
C LYS A 491 9.86 -19.60 -29.40
N LYS A 492 10.91 -19.45 -30.20
CA LYS A 492 11.40 -18.13 -30.64
C LYS A 492 11.06 -17.97 -32.11
N ASP A 493 10.27 -16.96 -32.42
CA ASP A 493 9.92 -16.56 -33.79
C ASP A 493 10.23 -15.08 -33.96
N LYS A 494 11.30 -14.80 -34.72
CA LYS A 494 11.85 -13.44 -34.91
C LYS A 494 12.13 -12.76 -33.56
N ASP A 495 11.33 -11.74 -33.26
CA ASP A 495 11.39 -10.87 -32.10
C ASP A 495 10.42 -11.29 -30.98
N VAL A 496 9.67 -12.39 -31.15
CA VAL A 496 8.74 -12.91 -30.16
C VAL A 496 9.27 -14.21 -29.55
N VAL A 497 9.17 -14.30 -28.23
CA VAL A 497 9.41 -15.52 -27.46
C VAL A 497 8.10 -15.93 -26.79
N LEU A 498 7.70 -17.16 -27.05
CA LEU A 498 6.55 -17.83 -26.45
C LEU A 498 7.06 -18.91 -25.48
N ILE A 499 6.52 -18.92 -24.28
CA ILE A 499 6.68 -19.99 -23.29
C ILE A 499 5.28 -20.49 -22.95
N ALA A 500 4.98 -21.76 -23.20
CA ALA A 500 3.64 -22.30 -22.98
C ALA A 500 3.67 -23.80 -22.71
N ASN A 501 2.56 -24.34 -22.22
CA ASN A 501 2.34 -25.79 -22.09
C ASN A 501 1.19 -26.28 -23.00
N THR A 502 0.73 -25.45 -23.94
CA THR A 502 -0.26 -25.79 -24.98
C THR A 502 -0.01 -24.95 -26.23
N LEU A 503 -0.32 -25.51 -27.40
CA LEU A 503 -0.31 -24.81 -28.70
C LEU A 503 -1.71 -24.53 -29.24
N ASP A 504 -2.76 -25.07 -28.60
CA ASP A 504 -4.10 -25.17 -29.19
C ASP A 504 -4.84 -23.84 -29.27
N TYR A 505 -4.34 -22.81 -28.58
CA TYR A 505 -5.04 -21.54 -28.41
C TYR A 505 -4.56 -20.43 -29.36
N PHE A 506 -3.50 -20.66 -30.15
CA PHE A 506 -2.92 -19.65 -31.05
C PHE A 506 -3.39 -19.83 -32.50
N ASN A 507 -3.70 -18.73 -33.20
CA ASN A 507 -4.15 -18.76 -34.60
C ASN A 507 -3.80 -17.47 -35.37
N ASP A 508 -2.51 -17.18 -35.47
CA ASP A 508 -1.96 -16.11 -36.33
C ASP A 508 -2.54 -14.70 -36.11
N GLY A 509 -3.06 -14.42 -34.91
CA GLY A 509 -3.51 -13.09 -34.51
C GLY A 509 -4.81 -12.59 -35.14
N LYS A 510 -5.69 -13.51 -35.58
CA LYS A 510 -6.96 -13.18 -36.27
C LYS A 510 -8.22 -13.31 -35.41
N GLY A 511 -8.14 -13.91 -34.22
CA GLY A 511 -9.29 -14.12 -33.35
C GLY A 511 -9.96 -12.86 -32.79
N LEU A 512 -11.14 -13.06 -32.18
CA LEU A 512 -11.96 -12.00 -31.60
C LEU A 512 -11.24 -11.31 -30.44
N PHE A 513 -10.62 -12.07 -29.55
CA PHE A 513 -9.89 -11.52 -28.41
C PHE A 513 -8.75 -10.61 -28.87
N VAL A 514 -8.04 -10.97 -29.94
CA VAL A 514 -6.93 -10.16 -30.48
C VAL A 514 -7.40 -8.76 -30.89
N LYS A 515 -8.60 -8.64 -31.46
CA LYS A 515 -9.18 -7.33 -31.84
C LYS A 515 -9.50 -6.49 -30.60
N GLU A 516 -10.07 -7.11 -29.58
CA GLU A 516 -10.39 -6.47 -28.30
C GLU A 516 -9.12 -6.03 -27.57
N ALA A 517 -8.14 -6.92 -27.43
CA ALA A 517 -6.86 -6.65 -26.81
C ALA A 517 -6.10 -5.51 -27.53
N LYS A 518 -6.09 -5.48 -28.87
CA LYS A 518 -5.50 -4.38 -29.64
C LYS A 518 -6.17 -3.03 -29.35
N LYS A 519 -7.50 -3.01 -29.14
CA LYS A 519 -8.25 -1.79 -28.82
C LYS A 519 -7.91 -1.28 -27.42
N GLU A 520 -7.86 -2.18 -26.43
CA GLU A 520 -7.51 -1.85 -25.04
C GLU A 520 -6.05 -1.39 -24.93
N LEU A 521 -5.12 -2.16 -25.48
CA LEU A 521 -3.67 -1.91 -25.43
C LEU A 521 -3.21 -0.74 -26.31
N LYS A 522 -4.11 -0.20 -27.15
CA LYS A 522 -3.87 1.09 -27.82
C LYS A 522 -3.96 2.25 -26.85
N LYS A 523 -4.83 2.15 -25.83
CA LYS A 523 -5.07 3.21 -24.84
C LYS A 523 -4.28 2.97 -23.55
N ASN A 524 -4.07 1.72 -23.21
CA ASN A 524 -3.50 1.28 -21.95
C ASN A 524 -2.12 0.65 -22.15
N TYR A 525 -1.18 0.94 -21.24
CA TYR A 525 0.10 0.22 -21.18
C TYR A 525 0.00 -1.01 -20.28
N ILE A 526 -0.99 -1.07 -19.38
CA ILE A 526 -1.37 -2.27 -18.63
C ILE A 526 -2.84 -2.59 -18.91
N SER A 527 -3.14 -3.83 -19.23
CA SER A 527 -4.50 -4.36 -19.27
C SER A 527 -4.50 -5.79 -18.75
N GLY A 528 -5.39 -6.10 -17.82
CA GLY A 528 -5.60 -7.46 -17.35
C GLY A 528 -7.05 -7.68 -16.97
N LYS A 529 -7.47 -8.94 -17.03
CA LYS A 529 -8.81 -9.38 -16.67
C LYS A 529 -8.76 -10.82 -16.19
N LEU A 530 -9.53 -11.15 -15.15
CA LEU A 530 -9.77 -12.53 -14.70
C LEU A 530 -11.28 -12.75 -14.60
N ASN A 531 -11.79 -13.72 -15.35
CA ASN A 531 -13.21 -14.07 -15.38
C ASN A 531 -13.53 -15.12 -14.31
N PHE A 532 -14.29 -14.73 -13.29
CA PHE A 532 -14.61 -15.62 -12.16
C PHE A 532 -15.56 -16.74 -12.55
N THR A 533 -16.55 -16.49 -13.42
CA THR A 533 -17.48 -17.53 -13.89
C THR A 533 -16.74 -18.66 -14.60
N ARG A 534 -15.85 -18.32 -15.53
CA ARG A 534 -15.07 -19.30 -16.28
C ARG A 534 -14.00 -19.95 -15.39
N ALA A 535 -13.35 -19.19 -14.51
CA ALA A 535 -12.38 -19.75 -13.56
C ALA A 535 -13.04 -20.74 -12.58
N SER A 536 -14.24 -20.42 -12.08
CA SER A 536 -15.03 -21.32 -11.23
C SER A 536 -15.40 -22.60 -11.98
N PHE A 537 -15.92 -22.48 -13.20
CA PHE A 537 -16.24 -23.64 -14.03
C PHE A 537 -15.02 -24.53 -14.31
N SER A 538 -13.88 -23.92 -14.64
CA SER A 538 -12.62 -24.64 -14.86
C SER A 538 -12.14 -25.37 -13.59
N TYR A 539 -12.24 -24.71 -12.42
CA TYR A 539 -11.89 -25.31 -11.14
C TYR A 539 -12.82 -26.47 -10.78
N GLU A 540 -14.14 -26.32 -10.96
CA GLU A 540 -15.16 -27.35 -10.76
C GLU A 540 -14.88 -28.62 -11.58
N ASN A 541 -14.57 -28.44 -12.86
CA ASN A 541 -14.31 -29.55 -13.78
C ASN A 541 -12.92 -30.17 -13.61
N SER A 542 -12.03 -29.55 -12.83
CA SER A 542 -10.69 -30.07 -12.56
C SER A 542 -10.69 -31.24 -11.57
N GLY A 543 -11.82 -31.76 -11.10
CA GLY A 543 -11.88 -32.90 -10.15
C GLY A 543 -11.23 -32.67 -8.76
N LYS A 544 -10.53 -31.55 -8.56
CA LYS A 544 -10.04 -31.01 -7.28
C LYS A 544 -11.12 -30.21 -6.55
N ALA A 545 -12.26 -29.95 -7.21
CA ALA A 545 -13.40 -29.25 -6.65
C ALA A 545 -14.15 -30.11 -5.65
N LYS A 546 -13.60 -30.25 -4.45
CA LYS A 546 -14.27 -30.85 -3.31
C LYS A 546 -14.15 -29.93 -2.11
N GLY A 547 -15.25 -29.80 -1.37
CA GLY A 547 -15.29 -29.05 -0.13
C GLY A 547 -15.49 -27.54 -0.29
N LYS A 548 -15.14 -26.80 0.78
CA LYS A 548 -15.54 -25.41 0.99
C LYS A 548 -14.96 -24.42 -0.05
N ASP A 549 -13.80 -24.71 -0.63
CA ASP A 549 -13.12 -23.75 -1.52
C ASP A 549 -13.81 -23.64 -2.89
N SER A 550 -14.34 -24.76 -3.42
CA SER A 550 -15.14 -24.73 -4.66
C SER A 550 -16.44 -23.96 -4.47
N GLU A 551 -17.10 -24.14 -3.32
CA GLU A 551 -18.34 -23.44 -3.01
C GLU A 551 -18.12 -21.94 -2.85
N LYS A 552 -17.01 -21.53 -2.20
CA LYS A 552 -16.61 -20.12 -2.11
C LYS A 552 -16.38 -19.49 -3.47
N LEU A 553 -15.65 -20.17 -4.37
CA LEU A 553 -15.36 -19.66 -5.70
C LEU A 553 -16.64 -19.57 -6.57
N LYS A 554 -17.53 -20.56 -6.45
CA LYS A 554 -18.84 -20.54 -7.10
C LYS A 554 -19.68 -19.34 -6.65
N ARG A 555 -19.84 -19.15 -5.34
CA ARG A 555 -20.58 -18.01 -4.77
C ARG A 555 -19.98 -16.66 -5.19
N LEU A 556 -18.64 -16.55 -5.20
CA LEU A 556 -17.97 -15.37 -5.73
C LEU A 556 -18.38 -15.11 -7.20
N SER A 557 -18.39 -16.15 -8.04
CA SER A 557 -18.73 -16.03 -9.45
C SER A 557 -20.22 -15.77 -9.74
N GLU A 558 -21.11 -16.15 -8.83
CA GLU A 558 -22.54 -15.86 -8.89
C GLU A 558 -22.82 -14.37 -8.65
N GLN A 559 -22.00 -13.71 -7.82
CA GLN A 559 -22.10 -12.29 -7.50
C GLN A 559 -21.26 -11.42 -8.45
N PHE A 560 -20.08 -11.88 -8.87
CA PHE A 560 -19.13 -11.10 -9.65
C PHE A 560 -18.67 -11.83 -10.91
N SER A 561 -18.69 -11.13 -12.05
CA SER A 561 -18.35 -11.73 -13.34
C SER A 561 -16.84 -11.80 -13.54
N ASP A 562 -16.14 -10.72 -13.19
CA ASP A 562 -14.71 -10.57 -13.40
C ASP A 562 -14.10 -9.43 -12.59
N ILE A 563 -12.77 -9.49 -12.47
CA ILE A 563 -11.93 -8.39 -12.05
C ILE A 563 -11.03 -7.95 -13.19
N ALA A 564 -10.89 -6.64 -13.40
CA ALA A 564 -10.09 -6.05 -14.45
C ALA A 564 -9.15 -4.98 -13.90
N VAL A 565 -7.96 -4.90 -14.48
CA VAL A 565 -6.96 -3.86 -14.18
C VAL A 565 -6.57 -3.14 -15.46
N GLN A 566 -6.48 -1.81 -15.41
CA GLN A 566 -6.08 -0.99 -16.55
C GLN A 566 -5.21 0.19 -16.10
N SER A 567 -4.27 0.60 -16.95
CA SER A 567 -3.51 1.84 -16.75
C SER A 567 -3.20 2.49 -18.10
N PRO A 568 -3.54 3.78 -18.31
CA PRO A 568 -3.44 4.47 -19.59
C PRO A 568 -1.98 4.76 -19.95
N LYS A 569 -1.67 4.75 -21.25
CA LYS A 569 -0.30 5.04 -21.74
C LYS A 569 0.19 6.45 -21.42
N LYS A 570 -0.75 7.39 -21.39
CA LYS A 570 -0.45 8.82 -21.26
C LYS A 570 -0.76 9.29 -19.85
N LEU A 571 0.17 10.02 -19.28
CA LEU A 571 -0.06 10.82 -18.08
C LEU A 571 -0.88 12.04 -18.46
N ILE A 572 -1.68 12.52 -17.50
CA ILE A 572 -2.42 13.78 -17.59
C ILE A 572 -1.98 14.62 -16.40
N ASP A 573 -1.50 15.84 -16.63
CA ASP A 573 -1.04 16.76 -15.58
C ASP A 573 -0.03 16.13 -14.59
N ASN A 574 0.97 15.41 -15.13
CA ASN A 574 1.97 14.66 -14.37
C ASN A 574 1.42 13.52 -13.49
N LYS A 575 0.17 13.10 -13.74
CA LYS A 575 -0.49 12.03 -13.00
C LYS A 575 -0.63 10.77 -13.83
N LEU A 576 -0.30 9.63 -13.23
CA LEU A 576 -0.56 8.31 -13.78
C LEU A 576 -1.72 7.68 -13.02
N LYS A 577 -2.64 7.04 -13.75
CA LYS A 577 -3.84 6.44 -13.17
C LYS A 577 -3.83 4.92 -13.28
N PHE A 578 -4.02 4.22 -12.18
CA PHE A 578 -4.30 2.80 -12.17
C PHE A 578 -5.77 2.59 -11.81
N GLU A 579 -6.46 1.75 -12.58
CA GLU A 579 -7.84 1.41 -12.35
C GLU A 579 -7.95 -0.08 -12.06
N LEU A 580 -8.57 -0.42 -10.93
CA LEU A 580 -9.02 -1.78 -10.60
C LEU A 580 -10.55 -1.78 -10.59
N ARG A 581 -11.16 -2.70 -11.31
CA ARG A 581 -12.62 -2.80 -11.43
C ARG A 581 -13.09 -4.21 -11.15
N LEU A 582 -14.03 -4.35 -10.22
CA LEU A 582 -14.76 -5.57 -9.93
C LEU A 582 -16.16 -5.45 -10.54
N ASN A 583 -16.44 -6.25 -11.56
CA ASN A 583 -17.71 -6.22 -12.27
C ASN A 583 -18.69 -7.21 -11.63
N ALA A 584 -19.91 -6.76 -11.38
CA ALA A 584 -20.98 -7.58 -10.84
C ALA A 584 -21.59 -8.45 -11.94
N SER A 585 -21.98 -9.68 -11.58
CA SER A 585 -22.70 -10.59 -12.48
C SER A 585 -24.14 -10.11 -12.76
N LYS A 586 -24.69 -9.30 -11.86
CA LYS A 586 -26.03 -8.69 -11.97
C LYS A 586 -25.98 -7.22 -11.55
N SER A 587 -26.85 -6.41 -12.15
CA SER A 587 -26.93 -4.95 -11.92
C SER A 587 -28.22 -4.50 -11.22
N ASP A 588 -29.00 -5.45 -10.70
CA ASP A 588 -30.26 -5.23 -9.97
C ASP A 588 -30.04 -4.76 -8.53
N LYS A 589 -28.84 -4.94 -7.98
CA LYS A 589 -28.46 -4.55 -6.62
C LYS A 589 -27.15 -3.77 -6.61
N ASN A 590 -27.02 -2.77 -5.74
CA ASN A 590 -25.75 -2.05 -5.57
C ASN A 590 -24.61 -3.00 -5.14
N VAL A 591 -23.40 -2.79 -5.67
CA VAL A 591 -22.23 -3.66 -5.44
C VAL A 591 -21.82 -3.77 -3.96
N ILE A 592 -22.06 -2.74 -3.13
CA ILE A 592 -21.83 -2.82 -1.68
C ILE A 592 -22.73 -3.88 -1.07
N LEU A 593 -24.01 -3.87 -1.42
CA LEU A 593 -24.97 -4.83 -0.88
C LEU A 593 -24.71 -6.25 -1.39
N GLN A 594 -24.26 -6.40 -2.65
CA GLN A 594 -23.83 -7.71 -3.17
C GLN A 594 -22.59 -8.24 -2.42
N THR A 595 -21.65 -7.35 -2.09
CA THR A 595 -20.46 -7.71 -1.30
C THR A 595 -20.84 -8.13 0.12
N LEU A 596 -21.80 -7.43 0.74
CA LEU A 596 -22.31 -7.79 2.06
C LEU A 596 -23.08 -9.13 2.04
N ASP A 597 -23.88 -9.39 1.00
CA ASP A 597 -24.53 -10.70 0.81
C ASP A 597 -23.48 -11.81 0.72
N LEU A 598 -22.46 -11.63 -0.13
CA LEU A 598 -21.39 -12.61 -0.30
C LEU A 598 -20.68 -12.87 1.04
N ALA A 599 -20.28 -11.81 1.75
CA ALA A 599 -19.62 -11.95 3.04
C ALA A 599 -20.51 -12.65 4.07
N GLU A 600 -21.82 -12.40 4.06
CA GLU A 600 -22.76 -13.12 4.92
C GLU A 600 -22.84 -14.60 4.57
N GLU A 601 -22.98 -14.92 3.30
CA GLU A 601 -23.03 -16.30 2.83
C GLU A 601 -21.75 -17.04 3.21
N LEU A 602 -20.58 -16.43 3.01
CA LEU A 602 -19.28 -17.02 3.34
C LEU A 602 -19.03 -17.17 4.85
N SER A 603 -19.77 -16.45 5.69
CA SER A 603 -19.71 -16.55 7.16
C SER A 603 -20.56 -17.68 7.75
N LYS A 604 -21.49 -18.25 6.95
CA LYS A 604 -22.26 -19.45 7.30
C LYS A 604 -21.41 -20.70 7.01
#